data_AF-A0A1I6E6A1-F1
#
_entry.id   AF-A0A1I6E6A1-F1
#
_cell.length_a   1.000
_cell.length_b   1.000
_cell.length_c   1.000
_cell.angle_alpha   90.00
_cell.angle_beta   90.00
_cell.angle_gamma   90.00
#
_symmetry.space_group_name_H-M   'P 1'
#
loop_
_entity.id
_entity.type
_entity.pdbx_description
1 polymer ?
#
loop_
_entity_poly.entity_id
_entity_poly.type
_entity_poly.pdbx_seq_one_letter_code
_entity_poly.pdbx_strand_id
1 'polypeptide(L)'
;MTEPTPVPDAAGGGSRTATVPPEPVLPAPVSKQASNGHRQNGAPRTEATPEPGANTHVNGTPAAVPTAVTRADVRSGDDVEAGIVALWRSYGESREQSQRDRLVLHYAPLVKYVAGRVGTGLPAHVDVADLIQSGIFGLVDAIEKFEPERGLKFETYAMQRIRGAILDDLRSQDWVPRSVRSRARDVE
;
A
#
# COMPACT_ATOMS: atom_id res chain seq x y z
N MET A 1 -70.73 31.98 35.57
CA MET A 1 -70.01 33.24 35.86
C MET A 1 -68.88 32.92 36.81
N THR A 2 -67.65 33.11 36.32
CA THR A 2 -66.32 33.14 36.95
C THR A 2 -65.34 32.40 36.03
N GLU A 3 -64.50 33.17 35.34
CA GLU A 3 -63.49 32.76 34.35
C GLU A 3 -62.42 31.81 34.90
N PRO A 4 -61.73 31.10 33.99
CA PRO A 4 -60.28 30.94 34.11
C PRO A 4 -59.51 31.50 32.89
N THR A 5 -58.76 32.57 33.18
CA THR A 5 -57.40 32.96 32.76
C THR A 5 -56.97 32.83 31.28
N PRO A 6 -56.56 33.93 30.62
CA PRO A 6 -55.88 33.89 29.32
C PRO A 6 -54.41 33.45 29.44
N VAL A 7 -54.01 32.50 28.59
CA VAL A 7 -52.61 32.13 28.34
C VAL A 7 -51.95 33.15 27.40
N PRO A 8 -50.71 33.62 27.71
CA PRO A 8 -50.03 34.62 26.90
C PRO A 8 -49.36 34.06 25.64
N ASP A 9 -49.43 34.89 24.60
CA ASP A 9 -48.77 34.82 23.29
C ASP A 9 -47.24 34.73 23.44
N ALA A 10 -46.65 33.67 22.91
CA ALA A 10 -45.21 33.44 22.88
C ALA A 10 -44.68 33.56 21.45
N ALA A 11 -44.35 34.80 21.09
CA ALA A 11 -43.07 35.23 20.55
C ALA A 11 -42.35 34.33 19.52
N GLY A 12 -42.35 34.83 18.29
CA GLY A 12 -41.23 34.92 17.35
C GLY A 12 -39.99 34.06 17.59
N GLY A 13 -39.86 32.98 16.82
CA GLY A 13 -38.60 32.26 16.59
C GLY A 13 -37.94 32.74 15.31
N GLY A 14 -36.96 33.63 15.42
CA GLY A 14 -36.17 34.14 14.31
C GLY A 14 -35.30 33.07 13.64
N SER A 15 -35.24 33.14 12.30
CA SER A 15 -34.30 32.42 11.44
C SER A 15 -32.86 32.73 11.86
N ARG A 16 -32.18 31.76 12.48
CA ARG A 16 -30.73 31.82 12.69
C ARG A 16 -30.05 31.27 11.45
N THR A 17 -29.60 32.17 10.58
CA THR A 17 -28.62 31.89 9.53
C THR A 17 -27.34 31.39 10.21
N ALA A 18 -27.05 30.09 10.10
CA ALA A 18 -25.77 29.55 10.51
C ALA A 18 -24.69 30.11 9.58
N THR A 19 -23.85 31.00 10.12
CA THR A 19 -22.60 31.43 9.50
C THR A 19 -21.67 30.22 9.44
N VAL A 20 -21.36 29.78 8.22
CA VAL A 20 -20.34 28.76 7.95
C VAL A 20 -18.96 29.42 8.17
N PRO A 21 -18.05 28.83 8.97
CA PRO A 21 -16.69 29.34 9.08
C PRO A 21 -15.93 29.12 7.76
N PRO A 22 -15.05 30.05 7.34
CA PRO A 22 -14.31 29.92 6.08
C PRO A 22 -13.30 28.76 6.13
N GLU A 23 -13.27 27.95 5.07
CA GLU A 23 -12.29 26.88 4.86
C GLU A 23 -10.84 27.43 4.80
N PRO A 24 -9.85 26.70 5.33
CA PRO A 24 -8.44 27.04 5.15
C PRO A 24 -7.98 26.74 3.71
N VAL A 25 -7.64 27.79 2.97
CA VAL A 25 -7.04 27.72 1.62
C VAL A 25 -5.61 27.18 1.72
N LEU A 26 -5.37 26.01 1.15
CA LEU A 26 -4.02 25.47 0.91
C LEU A 26 -3.30 26.28 -0.18
N PRO A 27 -2.02 26.65 -0.01
CA PRO A 27 -1.26 27.35 -1.05
C PRO A 27 -0.85 26.40 -2.20
N ALA A 28 -1.02 26.90 -3.42
CA ALA A 28 -0.66 26.23 -4.68
C ALA A 28 0.87 25.97 -4.80
N PRO A 29 1.30 24.92 -5.53
CA PRO A 29 2.72 24.68 -5.78
C PRO A 29 3.31 25.71 -6.75
N VAL A 30 4.42 26.32 -6.32
CA VAL A 30 5.25 27.22 -7.12
C VAL A 30 5.86 26.48 -8.29
N SER A 31 5.47 26.91 -9.50
CA SER A 31 6.18 26.60 -10.75
C SER A 31 7.55 27.27 -10.74
N LYS A 32 8.63 26.50 -10.91
CA LYS A 32 9.92 27.01 -11.37
C LYS A 32 10.17 26.52 -12.78
N GLN A 33 10.17 27.47 -13.68
CA GLN A 33 10.49 27.34 -15.10
C GLN A 33 11.84 28.04 -15.33
N ALA A 34 12.82 27.31 -15.86
CA ALA A 34 14.00 27.83 -16.57
C ALA A 34 14.70 26.59 -17.20
N SER A 35 14.51 26.29 -18.48
CA SER A 35 15.05 26.91 -19.71
C SER A 35 16.51 26.51 -20.04
N ASN A 36 16.63 25.94 -21.25
CA ASN A 36 17.75 25.91 -22.20
C ASN A 36 19.10 25.30 -21.77
N GLY A 37 19.82 24.52 -22.58
CA GLY A 37 19.68 24.09 -23.97
C GLY A 37 21.07 23.63 -24.49
N HIS A 38 21.10 23.04 -25.70
CA HIS A 38 22.29 22.89 -26.56
C HIS A 38 23.29 21.75 -26.29
N ARG A 39 23.24 20.67 -27.09
CA ARG A 39 24.13 20.51 -28.28
C ARG A 39 23.83 19.24 -29.08
N GLN A 40 23.98 19.41 -30.39
CA GLN A 40 23.82 18.43 -31.46
C GLN A 40 25.15 17.76 -31.82
N ASN A 41 25.03 16.76 -32.72
CA ASN A 41 26.04 16.13 -33.60
C ASN A 41 26.65 14.84 -33.03
N GLY A 42 26.73 13.71 -33.74
CA GLY A 42 26.43 13.39 -35.13
C GLY A 42 27.21 12.13 -35.55
N ALA A 43 26.74 11.53 -36.65
CA ALA A 43 27.37 10.52 -37.51
C ALA A 43 27.20 9.00 -37.17
N PRO A 44 26.70 8.21 -38.15
CA PRO A 44 26.72 6.76 -38.17
C PRO A 44 27.97 6.21 -38.90
N ARG A 45 28.44 5.02 -38.51
CA ARG A 45 29.32 4.15 -39.32
C ARG A 45 28.88 2.70 -39.13
N THR A 46 28.20 2.10 -40.11
CA THR A 46 28.70 1.28 -41.23
C THR A 46 29.45 0.00 -40.82
N GLU A 47 28.83 -1.13 -41.17
CA GLU A 47 29.37 -2.44 -41.60
C GLU A 47 30.34 -3.22 -40.71
N ALA A 48 29.93 -4.46 -40.33
CA ALA A 48 30.58 -5.70 -40.79
C ALA A 48 29.83 -6.97 -40.31
N THR A 49 29.35 -7.74 -41.31
CA THR A 49 29.34 -9.22 -41.43
C THR A 49 28.58 -10.12 -40.44
N PRO A 50 27.68 -11.00 -40.94
CA PRO A 50 27.22 -12.19 -40.24
C PRO A 50 28.09 -13.43 -40.58
N GLU A 51 28.59 -14.14 -39.58
CA GLU A 51 29.18 -15.47 -39.75
C GLU A 51 28.18 -16.58 -39.34
N PRO A 52 27.92 -17.58 -40.19
CA PRO A 52 27.18 -18.78 -39.80
C PRO A 52 28.18 -19.90 -39.46
N GLY A 53 28.09 -20.47 -38.27
CA GLY A 53 29.02 -21.53 -37.87
C GLY A 53 28.60 -22.35 -36.65
N ALA A 54 28.14 -23.58 -36.95
CA ALA A 54 28.42 -24.78 -36.18
C ALA A 54 27.91 -24.92 -34.74
N ASN A 55 26.66 -25.36 -34.65
CA ASN A 55 26.16 -26.30 -33.66
C ASN A 55 27.15 -27.47 -33.44
N THR A 56 27.78 -27.52 -32.26
CA THR A 56 28.48 -28.72 -31.78
C THR A 56 27.92 -29.14 -30.43
N HIS A 57 27.35 -30.33 -30.46
CA HIS A 57 26.79 -31.11 -29.37
C HIS A 57 27.85 -31.37 -28.28
N VAL A 58 27.69 -30.75 -27.10
CA VAL A 58 28.45 -31.13 -25.90
C VAL A 58 27.53 -31.95 -24.97
N ASN A 59 27.68 -33.27 -25.04
CA ASN A 59 27.19 -34.18 -24.01
C ASN A 59 28.06 -34.00 -22.76
N GLY A 60 27.65 -33.11 -21.86
CA GLY A 60 28.15 -33.04 -20.49
C GLY A 60 27.34 -34.00 -19.61
N THR A 61 27.98 -35.05 -19.12
CA THR A 61 27.52 -35.91 -18.04
C THR A 61 26.89 -35.05 -16.91
N PRO A 62 25.65 -35.30 -16.46
CA PRO A 62 25.17 -34.69 -15.23
C PRO A 62 25.92 -35.35 -14.07
N ALA A 63 27.01 -34.72 -13.65
CA ALA A 63 27.64 -34.99 -12.37
C ALA A 63 26.55 -34.78 -11.30
N ALA A 64 26.14 -35.87 -10.67
CA ALA A 64 25.25 -35.86 -9.53
C ALA A 64 25.85 -34.96 -8.46
N VAL A 65 25.29 -33.74 -8.35
CA VAL A 65 25.47 -32.90 -7.17
C VAL A 65 24.89 -33.70 -6.00
N PRO A 66 25.67 -34.00 -4.96
CA PRO A 66 25.10 -34.57 -3.76
C PRO A 66 24.13 -33.54 -3.18
N THR A 67 22.83 -33.84 -3.23
CA THR A 67 21.77 -33.19 -2.46
C THR A 67 22.02 -33.47 -0.98
N ALA A 68 23.05 -32.86 -0.42
CA ALA A 68 23.15 -32.63 1.00
C ALA A 68 22.49 -31.28 1.26
N VAL A 69 21.15 -31.24 1.24
CA VAL A 69 20.42 -30.24 2.02
C VAL A 69 20.69 -30.61 3.48
N THR A 70 21.84 -30.14 3.97
CA THR A 70 22.09 -30.06 5.40
C THR A 70 20.95 -29.23 5.97
N ARG A 71 20.07 -29.88 6.72
CA ARG A 71 19.16 -29.25 7.69
C ARG A 71 20.03 -28.54 8.72
N ALA A 72 20.56 -27.37 8.38
CA ALA A 72 21.22 -26.47 9.30
C ALA A 72 20.28 -25.29 9.53
N ASP A 73 19.87 -25.15 10.78
CA ASP A 73 19.28 -23.96 11.38
C ASP A 73 17.97 -23.45 10.78
N VAL A 74 16.89 -24.17 11.07
CA VAL A 74 15.60 -23.48 11.30
C VAL A 74 15.81 -22.67 12.58
N ARG A 75 16.25 -21.41 12.45
CA ARG A 75 16.17 -20.42 13.55
C ARG A 75 14.79 -20.56 14.17
N SER A 76 14.69 -20.73 15.48
CA SER A 76 13.39 -20.94 16.11
C SER A 76 12.49 -19.75 15.76
N GLY A 77 11.18 -19.98 15.59
CA GLY A 77 10.24 -18.88 15.32
C GLY A 77 10.34 -17.76 16.37
N ASP A 78 10.68 -18.15 17.59
CA ASP A 78 10.93 -17.25 18.72
C ASP A 78 12.16 -16.36 18.51
N ASP A 79 13.22 -16.87 17.87
CA ASP A 79 14.44 -16.11 17.56
C ASP A 79 14.17 -15.06 16.49
N VAL A 80 13.32 -15.40 15.51
CA VAL A 80 12.90 -14.46 14.46
C VAL A 80 12.07 -13.35 15.08
N GLU A 81 11.07 -13.69 15.90
CA GLU A 81 10.22 -12.72 16.59
C GLU A 81 11.05 -11.77 17.47
N ALA A 82 11.99 -12.31 18.26
CA ALA A 82 12.90 -11.50 19.07
C ALA A 82 13.74 -10.55 18.22
N GLY A 83 14.20 -10.99 17.05
CA GLY A 83 14.91 -10.17 16.08
C GLY A 83 14.06 -9.03 15.50
N ILE A 84 12.77 -9.28 15.26
CA ILE A 84 11.82 -8.27 14.79
C ILE A 84 11.51 -7.23 15.88
N VAL A 85 11.32 -7.67 17.13
CA VAL A 85 11.15 -6.76 18.27
C VAL A 85 12.36 -5.83 18.43
N ALA A 86 13.58 -6.36 18.31
CA ALA A 86 14.80 -5.56 18.34
C ALA A 86 14.87 -4.57 17.18
N LEU A 87 14.46 -4.98 15.98
CA LEU A 87 14.40 -4.11 14.80
C LEU A 87 13.43 -2.94 15.01
N TRP A 88 12.24 -3.18 15.53
CA TRP A 88 11.27 -2.14 15.86
C TRP A 88 11.80 -1.13 16.88
N ARG A 89 12.54 -1.59 17.91
CA ARG A 89 13.20 -0.70 18.87
C ARG A 89 14.21 0.23 18.18
N SER A 90 15.12 -0.33 17.39
CA SER A 90 16.11 0.47 16.65
C SER A 90 15.49 1.45 15.65
N TYR A 91 14.36 1.06 15.04
CA TYR A 91 13.59 1.91 14.14
C TYR A 91 12.91 3.06 14.87
N GLY A 92 12.38 2.84 16.07
CA GLY A 92 11.82 3.90 16.90
C GLY A 92 12.85 4.97 17.29
N GLU A 93 14.10 4.57 17.50
CA GLU A 93 15.19 5.47 17.92
C GLU A 93 15.79 6.29 16.76
N SER A 94 16.02 5.66 15.61
CA SER A 94 16.78 6.28 14.50
C SER A 94 15.98 6.55 13.22
N ARG A 95 14.82 5.88 13.04
CA ARG A 95 13.98 5.90 11.82
C ARG A 95 14.80 5.78 10.52
N GLU A 96 15.79 4.90 10.51
CA GLU A 96 16.65 4.72 9.35
C GLU A 96 15.92 3.99 8.21
N GLN A 97 16.20 4.40 6.98
CA GLN A 97 15.64 3.81 5.77
C GLN A 97 15.94 2.30 5.67
N SER A 98 17.15 1.87 6.04
CA SER A 98 17.56 0.46 5.99
C SER A 98 16.74 -0.42 6.94
N GLN A 99 16.33 0.10 8.10
CA GLN A 99 15.49 -0.60 9.06
C GLN A 99 14.04 -0.69 8.57
N ARG A 100 13.51 0.41 8.01
CA ARG A 100 12.20 0.42 7.35
C ARG A 100 12.14 -0.64 6.25
N ASP A 101 13.16 -0.72 5.40
CA ASP A 101 13.19 -1.67 4.29
C ASP A 101 13.23 -3.12 4.75
N ARG A 102 13.93 -3.40 5.85
CA ARG A 102 13.91 -4.72 6.49
C ARG A 102 12.53 -5.07 7.05
N LEU A 103 11.85 -4.12 7.69
CA LEU A 103 10.48 -4.32 8.19
C LEU A 103 9.50 -4.55 7.02
N VAL A 104 9.60 -3.75 5.95
CA VAL A 104 8.78 -3.91 4.73
C VAL A 104 8.98 -5.30 4.15
N LEU A 105 10.22 -5.75 3.98
CA LEU A 105 10.51 -7.06 3.39
C LEU A 105 9.97 -8.21 4.24
N HIS A 106 10.07 -8.09 5.57
CA HIS A 106 9.54 -9.09 6.50
C HIS A 106 8.01 -9.22 6.40
N TYR A 107 7.29 -8.09 6.33
CA TYR A 107 5.82 -8.07 6.30
C TYR A 107 5.22 -8.11 4.89
N ALA A 108 6.01 -8.01 3.82
CA ALA A 108 5.54 -8.07 2.44
C ALA A 108 4.63 -9.27 2.10
N PRO A 109 4.86 -10.50 2.62
CA PRO A 109 3.95 -11.63 2.38
C PRO A 109 2.51 -11.39 2.86
N LEU A 110 2.32 -10.54 3.87
CA LEU A 110 1.00 -10.16 4.38
C LEU A 110 0.19 -9.40 3.31
N VAL A 111 0.85 -8.58 2.50
CA VAL A 111 0.20 -7.85 1.40
C VAL A 111 -0.36 -8.82 0.38
N LYS A 112 0.42 -9.83 -0.02
CA LYS A 112 -0.04 -10.87 -0.96
C LYS A 112 -1.27 -11.61 -0.42
N TYR A 113 -1.28 -11.93 0.88
CA TYR A 113 -2.44 -12.54 1.52
C TYR A 113 -3.69 -11.65 1.47
N VAL A 114 -3.55 -10.37 1.84
CA VAL A 114 -4.67 -9.42 1.84
C VAL A 114 -5.17 -9.16 0.41
N ALA A 115 -4.27 -8.89 -0.53
CA ALA A 115 -4.60 -8.67 -1.94
C ALA A 115 -5.30 -9.87 -2.56
N GLY A 116 -4.83 -11.09 -2.28
CA GLY A 116 -5.48 -12.33 -2.72
C GLY A 116 -6.92 -12.45 -2.21
N ARG A 117 -7.17 -12.12 -0.93
CA ARG A 117 -8.53 -12.14 -0.36
C ARG A 117 -9.44 -11.05 -0.90
N VAL A 118 -8.91 -9.86 -1.19
CA VAL A 118 -9.70 -8.78 -1.79
C VAL A 118 -10.04 -9.11 -3.25
N GLY A 119 -9.08 -9.69 -3.98
CA GLY A 119 -9.23 -10.05 -5.39
C GLY A 119 -10.28 -11.12 -5.68
N THR A 120 -10.60 -12.02 -4.73
CA THR A 120 -11.60 -13.09 -4.96
C THR A 120 -13.01 -12.57 -5.28
N GLY A 121 -13.33 -11.33 -4.89
CA GLY A 121 -14.63 -10.70 -5.14
C GLY A 121 -14.66 -9.79 -6.37
N LEU A 122 -13.57 -9.69 -7.13
CA LEU A 122 -13.38 -8.70 -8.19
C LEU A 122 -13.52 -9.32 -9.59
N PRO A 123 -14.12 -8.61 -10.57
CA PRO A 123 -14.05 -8.98 -11.98
C PRO A 123 -12.64 -9.27 -12.51
N ALA A 124 -12.56 -10.13 -13.54
CA ALA A 124 -11.30 -10.64 -14.11
C ALA A 124 -10.37 -9.59 -14.76
N HIS A 125 -10.80 -8.34 -14.89
CA HIS A 125 -9.99 -7.25 -15.45
C HIS A 125 -9.18 -6.48 -14.39
N VAL A 126 -9.40 -6.76 -13.10
CA VAL A 126 -8.48 -6.29 -12.04
C VAL A 126 -7.35 -7.28 -11.89
N ASP A 127 -6.12 -6.78 -12.02
CA ASP A 127 -4.92 -7.55 -11.75
C ASP A 127 -4.62 -7.57 -10.25
N VAL A 128 -4.27 -8.75 -9.74
CA VAL A 128 -3.79 -8.91 -8.36
C VAL A 128 -2.45 -8.19 -8.17
N ALA A 129 -1.64 -8.04 -9.22
CA ALA A 129 -0.39 -7.28 -9.16
C ALA A 129 -0.63 -5.81 -8.76
N ASP A 130 -1.68 -5.17 -9.30
CA ASP A 130 -2.04 -3.79 -8.98
C ASP A 130 -2.51 -3.67 -7.52
N LEU A 131 -3.28 -4.65 -7.03
CA LEU A 131 -3.69 -4.74 -5.62
C LEU A 131 -2.48 -4.91 -4.70
N ILE A 132 -1.48 -5.67 -5.10
CA ILE A 132 -0.25 -5.82 -4.33
C ILE A 132 0.50 -4.49 -4.28
N GLN A 133 0.61 -3.78 -5.42
CA GLN A 133 1.30 -2.49 -5.48
C GLN A 133 0.65 -1.44 -4.55
N SER A 134 -0.67 -1.25 -4.64
CA SER A 134 -1.40 -0.36 -3.73
C SER A 134 -1.33 -0.82 -2.28
N GLY A 135 -1.37 -2.13 -2.03
CA GLY A 135 -1.19 -2.72 -0.71
C GLY A 135 0.19 -2.48 -0.09
N ILE A 136 1.27 -2.45 -0.88
CA ILE A 136 2.62 -2.15 -0.41
C ILE A 136 2.71 -0.70 0.09
N PHE A 137 2.10 0.27 -0.60
CA PHE A 137 2.04 1.64 -0.10
C PHE A 137 1.31 1.72 1.24
N GLY A 138 0.22 0.96 1.39
CA GLY A 138 -0.50 0.84 2.67
C GLY A 138 0.34 0.20 3.79
N LEU A 139 1.19 -0.77 3.47
CA LEU A 139 2.12 -1.39 4.42
C LEU A 139 3.21 -0.40 4.85
N VAL A 140 3.83 0.34 3.92
CA VAL A 140 4.85 1.33 4.24
C VAL A 140 4.28 2.41 5.16
N ASP A 141 3.10 2.95 4.84
CA ASP A 141 2.40 3.93 5.69
C ASP A 141 2.07 3.35 7.08
N ALA A 142 1.68 2.07 7.14
CA ALA A 142 1.43 1.39 8.41
C ALA A 142 2.72 1.28 9.25
N ILE A 143 3.86 0.97 8.64
CA ILE A 143 5.14 0.87 9.35
C ILE A 143 5.55 2.22 9.93
N GLU A 144 5.35 3.30 9.18
CA GLU A 144 5.73 4.66 9.61
C GLU A 144 4.90 5.20 10.77
N LYS A 145 3.62 4.80 10.84
CA LYS A 145 2.63 5.27 11.82
C LYS A 145 2.40 4.32 12.99
N PHE A 146 2.94 3.10 12.94
CA PHE A 146 2.74 2.13 14.00
C PHE A 146 3.54 2.48 15.27
N GLU A 147 2.88 2.32 16.41
CA GLU A 147 3.47 2.51 17.73
C GLU A 147 3.43 1.17 18.50
N PRO A 148 4.58 0.50 18.71
CA PRO A 148 4.61 -0.81 19.37
C PRO A 148 4.21 -0.76 20.85
N GLU A 149 4.28 0.41 21.49
CA GLU A 149 3.91 0.62 22.90
C GLU A 149 2.42 0.42 23.17
N ARG A 150 1.58 0.42 22.12
CA ARG A 150 0.12 0.24 22.25
C ARG A 150 -0.31 -1.21 22.50
N GLY A 151 0.64 -2.15 22.54
CA GLY A 151 0.38 -3.56 22.90
C GLY A 151 -0.38 -4.38 21.86
N LEU A 152 -0.59 -3.84 20.66
CA LEU A 152 -1.22 -4.57 19.55
C LEU A 152 -0.15 -5.14 18.62
N LYS A 153 -0.35 -6.37 18.13
CA LYS A 153 0.50 -6.94 17.09
C LYS A 153 0.44 -6.11 15.81
N PHE A 154 1.59 -5.88 15.18
CA PHE A 154 1.68 -5.07 13.97
C PHE A 154 0.82 -5.63 12.83
N GLU A 155 0.78 -6.95 12.67
CA GLU A 155 0.04 -7.64 11.61
C GLU A 155 -1.46 -7.29 11.66
N THR A 156 -2.04 -7.22 12.86
CA THR A 156 -3.44 -6.85 13.06
C THR A 156 -3.73 -5.44 12.56
N TYR A 157 -2.84 -4.50 12.86
CA TYR A 157 -2.95 -3.12 12.39
C TYR A 157 -2.70 -3.03 10.89
N ALA A 158 -1.64 -3.66 10.40
CA ALA A 158 -1.21 -3.62 9.01
C ALA A 158 -2.26 -4.19 8.05
N MET A 159 -2.92 -5.30 8.39
CA MET A 159 -4.00 -5.87 7.58
C MET A 159 -5.08 -4.84 7.22
N GLN A 160 -5.40 -3.95 8.16
CA GLN A 160 -6.49 -2.99 8.03
C GLN A 160 -6.03 -1.80 7.18
N ARG A 161 -4.78 -1.39 7.33
CA ARG A 161 -4.14 -0.35 6.52
C ARG A 161 -3.93 -0.79 5.08
N ILE A 162 -3.40 -1.99 4.86
CA ILE A 162 -3.20 -2.60 3.53
C ILE A 162 -4.53 -2.71 2.80
N ARG A 163 -5.55 -3.30 3.44
CA ARG A 163 -6.89 -3.41 2.85
C ARG A 163 -7.47 -2.04 2.51
N GLY A 164 -7.29 -1.06 3.38
CA GLY A 164 -7.73 0.32 3.15
C GLY A 164 -7.10 0.93 1.90
N ALA A 165 -5.78 0.80 1.74
CA ALA A 165 -5.05 1.32 0.58
C ALA A 165 -5.50 0.67 -0.74
N ILE A 166 -5.69 -0.66 -0.74
CA ILE A 166 -6.20 -1.37 -1.92
C ILE A 166 -7.60 -0.89 -2.29
N LEU A 167 -8.49 -0.73 -1.31
CA LEU A 167 -9.85 -0.26 -1.55
C LEU A 167 -9.90 1.20 -1.99
N ASP A 168 -8.95 2.02 -1.55
CA ASP A 168 -8.83 3.42 -1.97
C ASP A 168 -8.38 3.53 -3.43
N ASP A 169 -7.35 2.78 -3.81
CA ASP A 169 -6.85 2.69 -5.17
C ASP A 169 -7.95 2.22 -6.14
N LEU A 170 -8.66 1.14 -5.79
CA LEU A 170 -9.82 0.67 -6.58
C LEU A 170 -10.92 1.72 -6.73
N ARG A 171 -11.16 2.56 -5.72
CA ARG A 171 -12.16 3.65 -5.82
C ARG A 171 -11.68 4.75 -6.75
N SER A 172 -10.40 5.08 -6.73
CA SER A 172 -9.82 6.13 -7.58
C SER A 172 -9.87 5.78 -9.08
N GLN A 173 -9.90 4.49 -9.40
CA GLN A 173 -9.98 3.96 -10.77
C GLN A 173 -11.44 3.75 -11.25
N ASP A 174 -12.44 4.31 -10.57
CA ASP A 174 -13.87 4.21 -10.90
C ASP A 174 -14.44 2.76 -10.95
N TRP A 175 -13.88 1.83 -10.16
CA TRP A 175 -14.14 0.38 -10.25
C TRP A 175 -15.56 -0.11 -9.93
N VAL A 176 -16.51 0.69 -9.42
CA VAL A 176 -17.77 0.14 -8.87
C VAL A 176 -18.98 0.35 -9.78
N PRO A 177 -19.25 -0.53 -10.76
CA PRO A 177 -20.60 -0.78 -11.24
C PRO A 177 -21.51 -1.23 -10.09
N ARG A 178 -22.78 -0.78 -10.11
CA ARG A 178 -23.79 -1.01 -9.05
C ARG A 178 -23.93 -2.47 -8.61
N SER A 179 -23.61 -3.44 -9.49
CA SER A 179 -23.68 -4.88 -9.23
C SER A 179 -22.66 -5.39 -8.20
N VAL A 180 -21.48 -4.77 -8.08
CA VAL A 180 -20.44 -5.16 -7.11
C VAL A 180 -20.80 -4.64 -5.71
N ARG A 181 -21.56 -3.54 -5.61
CA ARG A 181 -22.03 -2.97 -4.34
C ARG A 181 -23.02 -3.88 -3.60
N SER A 182 -23.73 -4.77 -4.30
CA SER A 182 -24.71 -5.67 -3.70
C SER A 182 -24.06 -6.81 -2.90
N ARG A 183 -22.92 -7.34 -3.34
CA ARG A 183 -22.28 -8.52 -2.71
C ARG A 183 -21.45 -8.22 -1.46
N ALA A 184 -21.11 -6.96 -1.21
CA ALA A 184 -20.45 -6.56 0.03
C ALA A 184 -21.40 -6.57 1.25
N ARG A 185 -22.70 -6.74 1.04
CA ARG A 185 -23.74 -6.77 2.07
C ARG A 185 -24.17 -8.18 2.50
N ASP A 186 -23.70 -9.23 1.82
CA ASP A 186 -24.18 -10.62 2.04
C ASP A 186 -23.20 -11.47 2.90
N VAL A 187 -22.29 -10.84 3.66
CA VAL A 187 -21.35 -11.53 4.57
C VAL A 187 -21.66 -11.20 6.05
N GLU A 188 -22.86 -10.70 6.35
CA GLU A 188 -23.36 -10.54 7.71
C GLU A 188 -24.41 -11.61 8.05
#